data_AF-A0A2G9NLD2-F1
#
_entry.id   AF-A0A2G9NLD2-F1
#
_cell.length_a   1.000
_cell.length_b   1.000
_cell.length_c   1.000
_cell.angle_alpha   90.00
_cell.angle_beta   90.00
_cell.angle_gamma   90.00
#
_symmetry.space_group_name_H-M   'P 1'
#
loop_
_entity.id
_entity.type
_entity.pdbx_description
1 polymer ?
#
loop_
_entity_poly.entity_id
_entity_poly.type
_entity_poly.pdbx_seq_one_letter_code
_entity_poly.pdbx_strand_id
1 'polypeptide(L)'
;MNKEYKRGRKVFSKKAVSGVVTTVLLILIVLASIGIVWAVISSFLKQGTQGIEGAADCFSLQLSLESAVNDSTPGTQDNIKLRVKRLAGEGNITAIKFLVDGADTSFTGVIPEVAETRTFSARIVNPEPIGKNIEIAAVVGSRTCGVSDSAVITAA
;
A
#
# COMPACT_ATOMS: atom_id res chain seq x y z
N MET A 1 -99.70 -4.17 3.90
CA MET A 1 -98.82 -5.35 3.72
C MET A 1 -97.44 -4.81 3.38
N ASN A 2 -96.55 -4.64 4.37
CA ASN A 2 -95.25 -3.97 4.20
C ASN A 2 -94.13 -5.01 4.25
N LYS A 3 -93.31 -5.09 3.20
CA LYS A 3 -92.12 -5.96 3.15
C LYS A 3 -90.88 -5.16 3.52
N GLU A 4 -90.35 -5.44 4.71
CA GLU A 4 -89.06 -4.96 5.20
C GLU A 4 -87.92 -5.66 4.43
N TYR A 5 -87.10 -4.90 3.70
CA TYR A 5 -85.88 -5.42 3.04
C TYR A 5 -84.68 -5.27 3.97
N LYS A 6 -84.25 -6.36 4.63
CA LYS A 6 -82.98 -6.41 5.36
C LYS A 6 -81.80 -6.48 4.40
N ARG A 7 -81.00 -5.42 4.35
CA ARG A 7 -79.77 -5.34 3.55
C ARG A 7 -78.60 -5.97 4.31
N GLY A 8 -78.19 -7.18 3.91
CA GLY A 8 -77.03 -7.88 4.49
C GLY A 8 -75.71 -7.22 4.10
N ARG A 9 -74.89 -6.83 5.09
CA ARG A 9 -73.55 -6.25 4.90
C ARG A 9 -72.51 -7.38 4.84
N LYS A 10 -71.89 -7.61 3.67
CA LYS A 10 -70.75 -8.53 3.55
C LYS A 10 -69.52 -7.93 4.25
N VAL A 11 -69.01 -8.61 5.27
CA VAL A 11 -67.75 -8.27 5.94
C VAL A 11 -66.62 -9.03 5.23
N PHE A 12 -65.70 -8.32 4.57
CA PHE A 12 -64.52 -8.93 3.93
C PHE A 12 -63.49 -9.33 4.99
N SER A 13 -63.15 -10.62 5.03
CA SER A 13 -62.13 -11.19 5.93
C SER A 13 -60.72 -10.81 5.45
N LYS A 14 -60.14 -9.74 6.01
CA LYS A 14 -58.78 -9.23 5.72
C LYS A 14 -57.62 -10.11 6.23
N LYS A 15 -57.87 -11.38 6.62
CA LYS A 15 -56.86 -12.23 7.27
C LYS A 15 -55.74 -12.68 6.33
N ALA A 16 -56.03 -12.82 5.04
CA ALA A 16 -55.04 -13.29 4.05
C ALA A 16 -53.94 -12.25 3.74
N VAL A 17 -54.25 -10.95 3.79
CA VAL A 17 -53.29 -9.89 3.47
C VAL A 17 -52.24 -9.71 4.58
N SER A 18 -52.61 -9.99 5.83
CA SER A 18 -51.71 -9.78 6.98
C SER A 18 -50.47 -10.66 6.96
N GLY A 19 -50.57 -11.90 6.47
CA GLY A 19 -49.43 -12.83 6.41
C GLY A 19 -48.37 -12.40 5.40
N VAL A 20 -48.79 -11.96 4.21
CA VAL A 20 -47.89 -11.50 3.15
C VAL A 20 -47.16 -10.23 3.57
N VAL A 21 -47.86 -9.31 4.23
CA VAL A 21 -47.23 -8.07 4.70
C VAL A 21 -46.15 -8.39 5.72
N THR A 22 -46.39 -9.29 6.67
CA THR A 22 -45.40 -9.66 7.69
C THR A 22 -44.16 -10.34 7.11
N THR A 23 -44.31 -11.20 6.10
CA THR A 23 -43.16 -11.88 5.48
C THR A 23 -42.28 -10.90 4.71
N VAL A 24 -42.88 -9.97 3.96
CA VAL A 24 -42.13 -8.93 3.25
C VAL A 24 -41.39 -8.03 4.25
N LEU A 25 -42.06 -7.63 5.33
CA LEU A 25 -41.46 -6.77 6.36
C LEU A 25 -40.29 -7.46 7.07
N LEU A 26 -40.40 -8.78 7.33
CA LEU A 26 -39.30 -9.59 7.85
C LEU A 26 -38.10 -9.63 6.90
N ILE A 27 -38.33 -9.88 5.60
CA ILE A 27 -37.26 -9.95 4.61
C ILE A 27 -36.52 -8.61 4.52
N LEU A 28 -37.25 -7.49 4.52
CA LEU A 28 -36.65 -6.15 4.46
C LEU A 28 -35.73 -5.88 5.66
N ILE A 29 -36.14 -6.28 6.87
CA ILE A 29 -35.33 -6.11 8.09
C ILE A 29 -34.07 -6.98 8.05
N VAL A 30 -34.19 -8.22 7.56
CA VAL A 30 -33.03 -9.13 7.43
C VAL A 30 -32.02 -8.57 6.44
N LEU A 31 -32.46 -8.07 5.28
CA LEU A 31 -31.57 -7.47 4.30
C LEU A 31 -30.84 -6.23 4.85
N ALA A 32 -31.56 -5.37 5.58
CA ALA A 32 -30.95 -4.22 6.25
C ALA A 32 -29.89 -4.66 7.27
N SER A 33 -30.18 -5.71 8.04
CA SER A 33 -29.25 -6.26 9.04
C SER A 33 -27.96 -6.78 8.40
N ILE A 34 -28.07 -7.53 7.30
CA ILE A 34 -26.90 -8.04 6.55
C ILE A 34 -26.05 -6.88 6.03
N GLY A 35 -26.69 -5.83 5.50
CA GLY A 35 -26.00 -4.64 5.01
C GLY A 35 -25.15 -3.94 6.09
N ILE A 36 -25.69 -3.80 7.30
CA ILE A 36 -24.97 -3.19 8.43
C ILE A 36 -23.78 -4.06 8.85
N VAL A 37 -23.98 -5.38 8.96
CA VAL A 37 -22.91 -6.33 9.32
C VAL A 37 -21.78 -6.28 8.29
N TRP A 38 -22.10 -6.24 6.99
CA TRP A 38 -21.11 -6.13 5.93
C TRP A 38 -20.33 -4.81 5.96
N ALA A 39 -20.99 -3.68 6.25
CA ALA A 39 -20.34 -2.39 6.39
C ALA A 39 -19.28 -2.39 7.52
N VAL A 40 -19.58 -3.03 8.63
CA VAL A 40 -18.65 -3.18 9.77
C VAL A 40 -17.49 -4.11 9.40
N ILE A 41 -17.78 -5.31 8.90
CA ILE A 41 -16.76 -6.31 8.53
C ILE A 41 -15.80 -5.75 7.47
N SER A 42 -16.32 -5.10 6.43
CA SER A 42 -15.50 -4.54 5.36
C SER A 42 -14.58 -3.42 5.85
N SER A 43 -15.03 -2.62 6.82
CA SER A 43 -14.21 -1.57 7.43
C SER A 43 -13.06 -2.15 8.24
N PHE A 44 -13.31 -3.22 9.00
CA PHE A 44 -12.26 -3.93 9.74
C PHE A 44 -11.27 -4.65 8.82
N LEU A 45 -11.75 -5.31 7.77
CA LEU A 45 -10.88 -5.98 6.80
C LEU A 45 -9.98 -4.98 6.08
N LYS A 46 -10.51 -3.84 5.61
CA LYS A 46 -9.70 -2.79 4.95
C LYS A 46 -8.62 -2.22 5.87
N GLN A 47 -8.94 -1.99 7.14
CA GLN A 47 -7.95 -1.54 8.12
C GLN A 47 -6.88 -2.60 8.39
N GLY A 48 -7.28 -3.88 8.46
CA GLY A 48 -6.34 -5.00 8.64
C GLY A 48 -5.42 -5.21 7.44
N THR A 49 -5.89 -4.98 6.21
CA THR A 49 -5.10 -5.16 4.99
C THR A 49 -4.21 -3.97 4.64
N GLN A 50 -4.51 -2.76 5.12
CA GLN A 50 -3.67 -1.57 4.88
C GLN A 50 -2.24 -1.73 5.41
N GLY A 51 -2.01 -2.54 6.44
CA GLY A 51 -0.66 -2.86 6.92
C GLY A 51 0.08 -3.92 6.07
N ILE A 52 -0.63 -4.62 5.20
CA ILE A 52 -0.11 -5.70 4.33
C ILE A 52 0.14 -5.19 2.90
N GLU A 53 -0.48 -4.08 2.51
CA GLU A 53 -0.23 -3.43 1.22
C GLU A 53 1.28 -3.14 1.06
N GLY A 54 1.88 -3.68 -0.02
CA GLY A 54 3.32 -3.59 -0.29
C GLY A 54 4.21 -4.57 0.47
N ALA A 55 3.67 -5.42 1.35
CA ALA A 55 4.47 -6.42 2.08
C ALA A 55 4.97 -7.55 1.19
N ALA A 56 4.10 -8.06 0.31
CA ALA A 56 4.46 -9.05 -0.70
C ALA A 56 5.44 -8.46 -1.73
N ASP A 57 5.19 -7.21 -2.16
CA ASP A 57 6.06 -6.48 -3.08
C ASP A 57 7.47 -6.36 -2.50
N CYS A 58 7.60 -5.87 -1.27
CA CYS A 58 8.89 -5.78 -0.56
C CYS A 58 9.61 -7.12 -0.40
N PHE A 59 8.88 -8.25 -0.33
CA PHE A 59 9.50 -9.56 -0.22
C PHE A 59 10.06 -10.04 -1.57
N SER A 60 9.35 -9.75 -2.67
CA SER A 60 9.80 -10.13 -4.01
C SER A 60 10.87 -9.18 -4.58
N LEU A 61 10.93 -7.95 -4.07
CA LEU A 61 11.76 -6.88 -4.60
C LEU A 61 13.23 -7.03 -4.22
N GLN A 62 14.08 -7.05 -5.25
CA GLN A 62 15.52 -7.21 -5.11
C GLN A 62 16.24 -6.06 -5.79
N LEU A 63 16.91 -5.23 -4.97
CA LEU A 63 17.85 -4.21 -5.40
C LEU A 63 19.27 -4.68 -5.04
N SER A 64 20.22 -4.38 -5.91
CA SER A 64 21.64 -4.62 -5.65
C SER A 64 22.46 -3.37 -5.91
N LEU A 65 23.51 -3.19 -5.12
CA LEU A 65 24.41 -2.06 -5.21
C LEU A 65 25.67 -2.49 -5.98
N GLU A 66 25.78 -2.12 -7.26
CA GLU A 66 26.89 -2.52 -8.13
C GLU A 66 28.19 -1.77 -7.82
N SER A 67 28.08 -0.51 -7.39
CA SER A 67 29.24 0.29 -7.02
C SER A 67 28.86 1.42 -6.10
N ALA A 68 29.72 1.73 -5.12
CA ALA A 68 29.61 2.89 -4.26
C ALA A 68 30.96 3.62 -4.23
N VAL A 69 31.05 4.74 -4.95
CA VAL A 69 32.32 5.42 -5.19
C VAL A 69 32.22 6.89 -4.80
N ASN A 70 33.23 7.38 -4.09
CA ASN A 70 33.44 8.80 -3.86
C ASN A 70 34.26 9.39 -5.02
N ASP A 71 33.57 10.10 -5.91
CA ASP A 71 34.15 10.87 -7.01
C ASP A 71 34.33 12.33 -6.58
N SER A 72 35.42 12.60 -5.88
CA SER A 72 35.83 13.94 -5.48
C SER A 72 36.52 14.69 -6.64
N THR A 73 35.87 14.79 -7.80
CA THR A 73 36.38 15.62 -8.90
C THR A 73 36.26 17.12 -8.52
N PRO A 74 37.35 17.92 -8.58
CA PRO A 74 37.32 19.34 -8.25
C PRO A 74 36.25 20.08 -9.08
N GLY A 75 35.32 20.76 -8.39
CA GLY A 75 34.24 21.54 -9.02
C GLY A 75 32.88 20.84 -9.12
N THR A 76 32.78 19.55 -8.75
CA THR A 76 31.49 18.86 -8.70
C THR A 76 30.84 19.04 -7.33
N GLN A 77 29.54 19.35 -7.31
CA GLN A 77 28.77 19.43 -6.07
C GLN A 77 28.51 18.02 -5.50
N ASP A 78 28.23 17.04 -6.36
CA ASP A 78 28.03 15.66 -5.95
C ASP A 78 29.36 14.90 -5.92
N ASN A 79 29.71 14.36 -4.77
CA ASN A 79 30.96 13.63 -4.57
C ASN A 79 30.77 12.13 -4.38
N ILE A 80 29.53 11.63 -4.31
CA ILE A 80 29.25 10.19 -4.23
C ILE A 80 28.41 9.77 -5.41
N LYS A 81 28.83 8.70 -6.08
CA LYS A 81 28.10 8.04 -7.16
C LYS A 81 27.84 6.59 -6.76
N LEU A 82 26.56 6.24 -6.70
CA LEU A 82 26.08 4.90 -6.44
C LEU A 82 25.44 4.34 -7.70
N ARG A 83 25.73 3.08 -8.03
CA ARG A 83 25.02 2.37 -9.10
C ARG A 83 24.11 1.34 -8.48
N VAL A 84 22.81 1.56 -8.59
CA VAL A 84 21.78 0.67 -8.07
C VAL A 84 21.14 -0.07 -9.24
N LYS A 85 21.14 -1.39 -9.16
CA LYS A 85 20.47 -2.27 -10.12
C LYS A 85 19.24 -2.88 -9.50
N ARG A 86 18.12 -2.87 -10.24
CA ARG A 86 16.95 -3.67 -9.87
C ARG A 86 17.04 -5.02 -10.55
N LEU A 87 17.12 -6.08 -9.76
CA LEU A 87 17.26 -7.44 -10.28
C LEU A 87 15.90 -8.01 -10.68
N ALA A 88 14.96 -8.02 -9.73
CA ALA A 88 13.65 -8.65 -9.88
C ALA A 88 12.65 -8.07 -8.87
N GLY A 89 11.39 -8.50 -9.00
CA GLY A 89 10.32 -8.24 -8.05
C GLY A 89 9.24 -7.30 -8.58
N GLU A 90 8.00 -7.62 -8.20
CA GLU A 90 6.80 -6.86 -8.52
C GLU A 90 6.63 -5.75 -7.48
N GLY A 91 6.05 -4.62 -7.90
CA GLY A 91 5.85 -3.46 -7.03
C GLY A 91 6.38 -2.17 -7.63
N ASN A 92 5.63 -1.09 -7.41
CA ASN A 92 6.02 0.25 -7.81
C ASN A 92 6.87 0.87 -6.69
N ILE A 93 8.18 0.98 -6.94
CA ILE A 93 9.10 1.66 -6.03
C ILE A 93 8.78 3.15 -6.10
N THR A 94 8.37 3.73 -4.97
CA THR A 94 8.11 5.16 -4.86
C THR A 94 9.38 5.95 -4.58
N ALA A 95 10.31 5.36 -3.83
CA ALA A 95 11.61 5.93 -3.52
C ALA A 95 12.64 4.84 -3.16
N ILE A 96 13.92 5.18 -3.19
CA ILE A 96 15.00 4.36 -2.63
C ILE A 96 15.61 5.15 -1.48
N LYS A 97 15.67 4.51 -0.32
CA LYS A 97 16.30 5.04 0.88
C LYS A 97 17.74 4.56 0.93
N PHE A 98 18.65 5.48 1.22
CA PHE A 98 20.06 5.20 1.36
C PHE A 98 20.45 5.51 2.80
N LEU A 99 21.05 4.53 3.48
CA LEU A 99 21.55 4.69 4.85
C LEU A 99 23.07 4.61 4.83
N VAL A 100 23.75 5.63 5.34
CA VAL A 100 25.21 5.65 5.48
C VAL A 100 25.54 5.53 6.96
N ASP A 101 26.22 4.44 7.37
CA ASP A 101 26.42 4.06 8.77
C ASP A 101 25.12 4.07 9.60
N GLY A 102 23.99 3.70 8.97
CA GLY A 102 22.66 3.70 9.59
C GLY A 102 21.96 5.06 9.65
N ALA A 103 22.58 6.14 9.14
CA ALA A 103 21.95 7.46 9.03
C ALA A 103 21.34 7.68 7.64
N ASP A 104 20.08 8.11 7.62
CA ASP A 104 19.36 8.41 6.38
C ASP A 104 20.02 9.55 5.60
N THR A 105 20.36 9.27 4.34
CA THR A 105 20.95 10.24 3.43
C THR A 105 20.13 10.33 2.15
N SER A 106 19.87 11.56 1.69
CA SER A 106 19.17 11.79 0.42
C SER A 106 20.12 11.68 -0.76
N PHE A 107 19.79 10.81 -1.71
CA PHE A 107 20.44 10.76 -3.02
C PHE A 107 19.44 11.17 -4.11
N THR A 108 19.95 11.78 -5.16
CA THR A 108 19.18 12.16 -6.34
C THR A 108 19.46 11.18 -7.47
N GLY A 109 18.42 10.64 -8.09
CA GLY A 109 18.55 9.70 -9.21
C GLY A 109 17.19 9.26 -9.72
N VAL A 110 17.22 8.47 -10.79
CA VAL A 110 16.02 7.86 -11.38
C VAL A 110 15.91 6.43 -10.88
N ILE A 111 14.72 6.03 -10.47
CA ILE A 111 14.44 4.66 -10.01
C ILE A 111 14.63 3.70 -11.20
N PRO A 112 15.47 2.65 -11.07
CA PRO A 112 15.70 1.69 -12.14
C PRO A 112 14.47 0.81 -12.41
N GLU A 113 14.22 0.53 -13.68
CA GLU A 113 13.32 -0.55 -14.10
C GLU A 113 13.96 -1.93 -13.87
N VAL A 114 13.16 -3.00 -13.97
CA VAL A 114 13.66 -4.38 -13.77
C VAL A 114 14.77 -4.69 -14.78
N ALA A 115 15.87 -5.24 -14.27
CA ALA A 115 17.13 -5.49 -14.98
C ALA A 115 17.89 -4.24 -15.45
N GLU A 116 17.48 -3.03 -15.03
CA GLU A 116 18.17 -1.78 -15.31
C GLU A 116 19.08 -1.37 -14.14
N THR A 117 20.20 -0.71 -14.47
CA THR A 117 21.06 -0.02 -13.51
C THR A 117 20.94 1.48 -13.67
N ARG A 118 20.73 2.20 -12.57
CA ARG A 118 20.70 3.67 -12.54
C ARG A 118 21.69 4.22 -11.54
N THR A 119 22.16 5.43 -11.81
CA THR A 119 23.11 6.14 -10.96
C THR A 119 22.37 7.10 -10.03
N PHE A 120 22.76 7.07 -8.76
CA PHE A 120 22.30 7.97 -7.72
C PHE A 120 23.50 8.78 -7.21
N SER A 121 23.28 10.07 -7.04
CA SER A 121 24.33 11.01 -6.64
C SER A 121 23.92 11.78 -5.38
N ALA A 122 24.89 12.03 -4.51
CA ALA A 122 24.72 12.90 -3.35
C ALA A 122 25.99 13.67 -3.06
N ARG A 123 25.82 14.74 -2.28
CA ARG A 123 26.91 15.47 -1.65
C ARG A 123 26.98 15.12 -0.17
N ILE A 124 28.07 14.51 0.26
CA ILE A 124 28.39 14.29 1.67
C ILE A 124 29.77 14.88 1.96
N VAL A 125 29.80 15.94 2.77
CA VAL A 125 31.03 16.67 3.10
C VAL A 125 31.54 16.31 4.50
N ASN A 126 30.64 16.06 5.45
CA ASN A 126 30.97 15.73 6.82
C ASN A 126 29.82 14.91 7.44
N PRO A 127 30.05 13.70 7.96
CA PRO A 127 31.33 12.97 8.04
C PRO A 127 31.90 12.56 6.67
N GLU A 128 33.20 12.24 6.63
CA GLU A 128 33.85 11.70 5.43
C GLU A 128 33.17 10.39 5.01
N PRO A 129 32.73 10.26 3.74
CA PRO A 129 31.95 9.10 3.32
C PRO A 129 32.82 7.88 2.99
N ILE A 130 34.14 8.04 2.79
CA ILE A 130 35.03 6.93 2.42
C ILE A 130 35.16 5.96 3.60
N GLY A 131 35.05 4.65 3.32
CA GLY A 131 35.13 3.61 4.34
C GLY A 131 33.84 3.40 5.14
N LYS A 132 32.77 4.14 4.82
CA LYS A 132 31.46 4.01 5.45
C LYS A 132 30.63 2.92 4.79
N ASN A 133 29.80 2.23 5.58
CA ASN A 133 28.85 1.27 5.04
C ASN A 133 27.65 2.02 4.47
N ILE A 134 27.26 1.70 3.24
CA ILE A 134 26.04 2.19 2.63
C ILE A 134 25.07 1.04 2.41
N GLU A 135 23.85 1.23 2.88
CA GLU A 135 22.75 0.29 2.78
C GLU A 135 21.65 0.91 1.92
N ILE A 136 21.00 0.08 1.10
CA ILE A 136 19.88 0.50 0.27
C ILE A 136 18.60 -0.22 0.69
N ALA A 137 17.50 0.51 0.76
CA ALA A 137 16.18 -0.04 1.02
C ALA A 137 15.16 0.58 0.05
N ALA A 138 14.32 -0.25 -0.56
CA ALA A 138 13.23 0.25 -1.39
C ALA A 138 12.08 0.80 -0.53
N VAL A 139 11.34 1.77 -1.06
CA VAL A 139 10.08 2.23 -0.50
C VAL A 139 8.97 1.88 -1.49
N VAL A 140 7.95 1.16 -1.02
CA VAL A 140 6.77 0.78 -1.80
C VAL A 140 5.55 1.38 -1.12
N GLY A 141 4.86 2.30 -1.80
CA GLY A 141 3.80 3.09 -1.20
C GLY A 141 4.33 3.94 -0.02
N SER A 142 3.80 3.69 1.17
CA SER A 142 4.22 4.32 2.44
C SER A 142 5.20 3.46 3.27
N ARG A 143 5.56 2.26 2.79
CA ARG A 143 6.36 1.29 3.54
C ARG A 143 7.80 1.26 3.05
N THR A 144 8.75 1.32 3.97
CA THR A 144 10.17 1.02 3.67
C THR A 144 10.38 -0.48 3.80
N CYS A 145 10.90 -1.12 2.75
CA CYS A 145 11.29 -2.53 2.75
C CYS A 145 12.55 -2.75 3.61
N GLY A 146 12.91 -4.01 3.84
CA GLY A 146 14.18 -4.34 4.49
C GLY A 146 15.38 -3.86 3.65
N VAL A 147 16.55 -3.77 4.30
CA VAL A 147 17.81 -3.53 3.60
C VAL A 147 17.99 -4.60 2.54
N SER A 148 18.10 -4.16 1.29
CA SER A 148 18.19 -5.03 0.12
C SER A 148 19.63 -5.46 -0.14
N ASP A 149 20.57 -4.52 0.01
CA ASP A 149 22.00 -4.76 -0.21
C ASP A 149 22.82 -3.69 0.53
N SER A 150 24.11 -3.97 0.73
CA SER A 150 25.05 -3.06 1.38
C SER A 150 26.44 -3.10 0.75
N ALA A 151 27.12 -1.96 0.66
CA ALA A 151 28.51 -1.90 0.20
C ALA A 151 29.31 -0.87 1.00
N VAL A 152 30.64 -0.94 0.93
CA VAL A 152 31.51 0.09 1.50
C VAL A 152 31.81 1.13 0.43
N ILE A 153 31.69 2.41 0.79
CA ILE A 153 32.05 3.51 -0.12
C ILE A 153 33.57 3.56 -0.27
N THR A 154 34.05 3.38 -1.50
CA THR A 154 35.48 3.46 -1.82
C THR A 154 35.84 4.77 -2.50
N ALA A 155 37.12 5.12 -2.53
CA ALA A 155 37.61 6.19 -3.40
C ALA A 155 37.49 5.78 -4.88
N ALA A 156 37.27 6.77 -5.77
CA ALA A 156 37.28 6.61 -7.22
C ALA A 156 38.66 6.26 -7.79
#